data_AF-R7UCU4-F1
#
_entry.id   AF-R7UCU4-F1
#
_cell.length_a   1.000
_cell.length_b   1.000
_cell.length_c   1.000
_cell.angle_alpha   90.00
_cell.angle_beta   90.00
_cell.angle_gamma   90.00
#
_symmetry.space_group_name_H-M   'P 1'
#
loop_
_entity.id
_entity.type
_entity.pdbx_description
1 polymer ?
#
loop_
_entity_poly.entity_id
_entity_poly.type
_entity_poly.pdbx_seq_one_letter_code
_entity_poly.pdbx_strand_id
1 'polypeptide(L)'
;MSSLMKKIRQQSGNGSGDDHEKRDDESGPVAKTSGKPGPGRPKKGQRSSASAGQGLEEDEEEETEAWRCQVCDISFQNDDDKILECESCLAYFCTTCLGMPDNVYDYISNLKNRGFWCCETCCPNVRAAIKSGKKGTKGKGNGKGKEAQEVQETVREMKKFMEDFETKMVAKIEFAVEKAITETGRKQILGEGVLEDECITMANVVAGVSPQSAAGPSVKEPPKKNIPSMKNILHEAMQEQEKDAMRKRNVIIHGLPEKKTNNREERKKENEQHIERIMDALELNLEIENFSRLGKLPNEDADREHTTSRPLKLCFNSEDKVKMFMGRLNKLGEAEEDIKRIRVQHDMNLQERAEIRELVQEAKNLTLTESGDFTHIVRGIKIIRVKARKDGQRRRETQEDSTSGSRTETPLQ
;
A
#
# COMPACT_ATOMS: atom_id res chain seq x y z
N MET A 1 32.62 23.06 -24.18
CA MET A 1 31.94 22.53 -25.37
C MET A 1 30.47 22.86 -25.24
N SER A 2 30.11 24.02 -25.80
CA SER A 2 28.81 24.68 -25.72
C SER A 2 27.93 24.22 -26.89
N SER A 3 26.60 24.29 -26.70
CA SER A 3 25.53 24.08 -27.68
C SER A 3 24.82 22.72 -27.59
N LEU A 4 23.68 22.67 -26.87
CA LEU A 4 22.40 22.18 -27.40
C LEU A 4 21.27 22.32 -26.34
N MET A 5 20.04 22.50 -26.82
CA MET A 5 18.74 22.44 -26.11
C MET A 5 18.18 23.76 -25.52
N LYS A 6 17.77 24.67 -26.42
CA LYS A 6 16.57 25.50 -26.21
C LYS A 6 15.47 25.01 -27.16
N LYS A 7 14.47 24.29 -26.62
CA LYS A 7 13.15 24.11 -27.24
C LYS A 7 12.11 23.97 -26.12
N ILE A 8 11.74 25.09 -25.51
CA ILE A 8 10.49 25.20 -24.74
C ILE A 8 9.48 25.91 -25.64
N ARG A 9 8.38 25.20 -25.85
CA ARG A 9 7.25 25.53 -26.71
C ARG A 9 6.44 26.66 -26.05
N GLN A 10 6.54 27.88 -26.58
CA GLN A 10 5.59 28.95 -26.30
C GLN A 10 4.27 28.63 -27.03
N GLN A 11 3.19 28.47 -26.28
CA GLN A 11 1.84 28.69 -26.79
C GLN A 11 1.28 29.90 -26.05
N SER A 12 1.20 30.98 -26.81
CA SER A 12 0.47 32.20 -26.55
C SER A 12 -1.04 31.93 -26.46
N GLY A 13 -1.67 32.42 -25.41
CA GLY A 13 -3.12 32.58 -25.29
C GLY A 13 -3.42 33.89 -24.58
N ASN A 14 -3.66 34.94 -25.38
CA ASN A 14 -4.18 36.23 -24.94
C ASN A 14 -5.58 36.05 -24.36
N GLY A 15 -5.84 36.69 -23.23
CA GLY A 15 -7.17 36.79 -22.62
C GLY A 15 -7.21 37.94 -21.62
N SER A 16 -7.45 39.14 -22.13
CA SER A 16 -7.88 40.32 -21.39
C SER A 16 -9.31 40.12 -20.86
N GLY A 17 -9.59 40.52 -19.62
CA GLY A 17 -10.96 40.53 -19.11
C GLY A 17 -11.08 40.85 -17.62
N ASP A 18 -11.21 42.15 -17.37
CA ASP A 18 -12.06 42.81 -16.37
C ASP A 18 -11.96 42.45 -14.87
N ASP A 19 -11.45 43.46 -14.16
CA ASP A 19 -11.62 43.71 -12.74
C ASP A 19 -13.10 43.85 -12.37
N HIS A 20 -13.58 42.99 -11.47
CA HIS A 20 -14.77 43.29 -10.68
C HIS A 20 -14.49 43.03 -9.20
N GLU A 21 -14.29 44.14 -8.50
CA GLU A 21 -14.29 44.30 -7.06
C GLU A 21 -15.65 43.85 -6.48
N LYS A 22 -15.66 42.83 -5.63
CA LYS A 22 -16.73 42.57 -4.65
C LYS A 22 -16.13 42.15 -3.32
N ARG A 23 -16.28 43.05 -2.36
CA ARG A 23 -16.27 42.78 -0.92
C ARG A 23 -17.51 41.97 -0.60
N ASP A 24 -17.37 40.96 0.26
CA ASP A 24 -18.41 40.53 1.18
C ASP A 24 -17.73 39.94 2.43
N ASP A 25 -17.95 40.63 3.55
CA ASP A 25 -17.87 40.12 4.91
C ASP A 25 -18.89 38.98 5.10
N GLU A 26 -18.51 37.87 5.73
CA GLU A 26 -19.26 37.34 6.87
C GLU A 26 -18.49 36.22 7.58
N SER A 27 -18.36 36.41 8.89
CA SER A 27 -17.74 35.50 9.84
C SER A 27 -18.78 34.50 10.35
N GLY A 28 -18.48 33.20 10.28
CA GLY A 28 -19.27 32.14 10.90
C GLY A 28 -18.39 31.16 11.69
N PRO A 29 -18.69 30.86 12.97
CA PRO A 29 -17.85 29.99 13.81
C PRO A 29 -18.07 28.51 13.46
N VAL A 30 -17.00 27.82 13.06
CA VAL A 30 -17.00 26.37 12.84
C VAL A 30 -16.87 25.65 14.18
N ALA A 31 -17.90 24.88 14.52
CA ALA A 31 -17.95 24.03 15.71
C ALA A 31 -16.85 22.96 15.70
N LYS A 32 -16.08 22.90 16.81
CA LYS A 32 -15.15 21.81 17.11
C LYS A 32 -15.93 20.53 17.40
N THR A 33 -15.81 19.53 16.54
CA THR A 33 -16.21 18.16 16.87
C THR A 33 -15.00 17.40 17.42
N SER A 34 -15.05 17.10 18.70
CA SER A 34 -14.10 16.23 19.40
C SER A 34 -14.29 14.78 18.95
N GLY A 35 -13.37 14.31 18.09
CA GLY A 35 -13.28 12.90 17.73
C GLY A 35 -12.87 12.07 18.94
N LYS A 36 -13.80 11.24 19.44
CA LYS A 36 -13.51 10.19 20.42
C LYS A 36 -12.60 9.12 19.78
N PRO A 37 -11.60 8.58 20.50
CA PRO A 37 -10.81 7.46 20.03
C PRO A 37 -11.71 6.23 19.85
N GLY A 38 -11.56 5.55 18.70
CA GLY A 38 -12.29 4.32 18.40
C GLY A 38 -11.88 3.17 19.34
N PRO A 39 -12.78 2.21 19.60
CA PRO A 39 -12.49 1.09 20.49
C PRO A 39 -11.46 0.16 19.82
N GLY A 40 -10.42 -0.17 20.57
CA GLY A 40 -9.40 -1.14 20.16
C GLY A 40 -9.94 -2.56 19.98
N ARG A 41 -9.10 -3.40 19.37
CA ARG A 41 -9.25 -4.84 19.19
C ARG A 41 -9.84 -5.50 20.46
N PRO A 42 -10.88 -6.36 20.35
CA PRO A 42 -11.47 -7.00 21.52
C PRO A 42 -10.43 -7.87 22.21
N LYS A 43 -10.24 -7.63 23.51
CA LYS A 43 -9.53 -8.55 24.39
C LYS A 43 -10.42 -9.77 24.66
N LYS A 44 -9.77 -10.94 24.71
CA LYS A 44 -10.25 -12.26 25.16
C LYS A 44 -11.39 -12.12 26.19
N GLY A 45 -12.55 -12.70 25.91
CA GLY A 45 -13.72 -12.62 26.77
C GLY A 45 -13.51 -13.37 28.08
N GLN A 46 -13.47 -12.64 29.19
CA GLN A 46 -13.63 -13.23 30.52
C GLN A 46 -15.10 -13.62 30.71
N ARG A 47 -15.35 -14.92 30.81
CA ARG A 47 -16.65 -15.46 31.24
C ARG A 47 -16.58 -15.68 32.75
N SER A 48 -17.20 -14.79 33.52
CA SER A 48 -17.24 -14.86 34.97
C SER A 48 -18.13 -16.02 35.43
N SER A 49 -17.50 -17.04 36.04
CA SER A 49 -18.18 -17.99 36.91
C SER A 49 -17.58 -17.84 38.30
N ALA A 50 -18.44 -17.49 39.26
CA ALA A 50 -18.07 -17.30 40.65
C ALA A 50 -18.16 -18.64 41.39
N SER A 51 -17.02 -19.14 41.86
CA SER A 51 -16.94 -20.19 42.87
C SER A 51 -15.80 -19.84 43.82
N ALA A 52 -16.14 -19.59 45.08
CA ALA A 52 -15.16 -19.37 46.14
C ALA A 52 -14.65 -20.72 46.66
N GLY A 53 -13.34 -20.93 46.64
CA GLY A 53 -12.67 -22.09 47.22
C GLY A 53 -11.17 -21.83 47.33
N GLN A 54 -10.62 -22.04 48.52
CA GLN A 54 -9.28 -21.62 48.93
C GLN A 54 -8.18 -22.59 48.47
N GLY A 55 -7.09 -22.03 47.95
CA GLY A 55 -5.71 -22.37 48.30
C GLY A 55 -5.15 -23.73 47.86
N LEU A 56 -4.53 -23.75 46.68
CA LEU A 56 -3.38 -24.59 46.32
C LEU A 56 -2.72 -23.94 45.08
N GLU A 57 -1.40 -23.70 45.14
CA GLU A 57 -0.60 -23.28 44.00
C GLU A 57 -0.43 -24.48 43.06
N GLU A 58 -1.39 -24.64 42.15
CA GLU A 58 -1.28 -25.53 40.99
C GLU A 58 -0.80 -24.66 39.82
N ASP A 59 0.26 -25.10 39.14
CA ASP A 59 0.70 -24.50 37.88
C ASP A 59 -0.50 -24.49 36.92
N GLU A 60 -1.12 -23.32 36.75
CA GLU A 60 -2.19 -23.09 35.78
C GLU A 60 -1.61 -23.28 34.38
N GLU A 61 -1.63 -24.53 33.88
CA GLU A 61 -1.48 -24.83 32.47
C GLU A 61 -2.57 -24.04 31.73
N GLU A 62 -2.17 -22.92 31.13
CA GLU A 62 -3.06 -22.05 30.38
C GLU A 62 -3.62 -22.86 29.22
N GLU A 63 -4.81 -23.43 29.42
CA GLU A 63 -5.52 -24.28 28.45
C GLU A 63 -5.72 -23.43 27.17
N THR A 64 -4.84 -23.62 26.19
CA THR A 64 -4.90 -22.88 24.94
C THR A 64 -6.14 -23.37 24.19
N GLU A 65 -7.20 -22.57 24.25
CA GLU A 65 -8.49 -22.84 23.61
C GLU A 65 -8.29 -23.09 22.10
N ALA A 66 -8.37 -24.35 21.68
CA ALA A 66 -8.20 -24.74 20.29
C ALA A 66 -9.50 -24.50 19.50
N TRP A 67 -9.38 -23.87 18.33
CA TRP A 67 -10.51 -23.66 17.42
C TRP A 67 -10.76 -24.90 16.58
N ARG A 68 -12.01 -25.38 16.50
CA ARG A 68 -12.36 -26.56 15.69
C ARG A 68 -13.23 -26.18 14.50
N CYS A 69 -12.85 -26.63 13.31
CA CYS A 69 -13.64 -26.40 12.12
C CYS A 69 -14.94 -27.21 12.15
N GLN A 70 -16.08 -26.55 11.97
CA GLN A 70 -17.41 -27.16 12.02
C GLN A 70 -17.66 -28.22 10.94
N VAL A 71 -16.88 -28.22 9.85
CA VAL A 71 -17.05 -29.12 8.70
C VAL A 71 -16.14 -30.34 8.79
N CYS A 72 -14.85 -30.15 9.03
CA CYS A 72 -13.88 -31.25 9.07
C CYS A 72 -13.45 -31.68 10.49
N ASP A 73 -13.90 -30.98 11.53
CA ASP A 73 -13.58 -31.22 12.95
C ASP A 73 -12.07 -31.18 13.30
N ILE A 74 -11.25 -30.65 12.39
CA ILE A 74 -9.81 -30.42 12.63
C ILE A 74 -9.65 -29.27 13.63
N SER A 75 -8.78 -29.46 14.62
CA SER A 75 -8.40 -28.45 15.61
C SER A 75 -7.21 -27.62 15.15
N PHE A 76 -7.31 -26.31 15.34
CA PHE A 76 -6.32 -25.28 15.01
C PHE A 76 -5.91 -24.58 16.29
N GLN A 77 -4.61 -24.41 16.48
CA GLN A 77 -4.02 -23.86 17.71
C GLN A 77 -3.19 -22.61 17.44
N ASN A 78 -2.81 -22.36 16.18
CA ASN A 78 -1.94 -21.26 15.82
C ASN A 78 -2.76 -20.09 15.27
N ASP A 79 -2.35 -18.86 15.60
CA ASP A 79 -2.93 -17.64 15.03
C ASP A 79 -2.72 -17.54 13.50
N ASP A 80 -1.75 -18.28 12.97
CA ASP A 80 -1.44 -18.36 11.54
C ASP A 80 -2.38 -19.32 10.78
N ASP A 81 -3.18 -20.12 11.51
CA ASP A 81 -4.14 -21.03 10.90
C ASP A 81 -5.28 -20.24 10.24
N LYS A 82 -5.53 -20.51 8.95
CA LYS A 82 -6.51 -19.76 8.15
C LYS A 82 -7.94 -20.20 8.45
N ILE A 83 -8.49 -19.64 9.52
CA ILE A 83 -9.82 -19.99 10.06
C ILE A 83 -10.71 -18.75 10.19
N LEU A 84 -11.97 -18.88 9.75
CA LEU A 84 -12.98 -17.81 9.85
C LEU A 84 -14.06 -18.17 10.87
N GLU A 85 -14.36 -17.24 11.76
CA GLU A 85 -15.46 -17.33 12.73
C GLU A 85 -16.75 -16.74 12.14
N CYS A 86 -17.84 -17.50 12.15
CA CYS A 86 -19.12 -17.02 11.66
C CYS A 86 -19.74 -16.04 12.65
N GLU A 87 -19.99 -14.79 12.25
CA GLU A 87 -20.56 -13.77 13.14
C GLU A 87 -22.02 -14.04 13.58
N SER A 88 -22.65 -15.10 13.05
CA SER A 88 -24.04 -15.48 13.36
C SER A 88 -24.11 -16.68 14.30
N CYS A 89 -23.41 -17.78 14.00
CA CYS A 89 -23.42 -18.98 14.84
C CYS A 89 -22.15 -19.16 15.70
N LEU A 90 -21.15 -18.30 15.54
CA LEU A 90 -19.84 -18.36 16.21
C LEU A 90 -19.04 -19.65 15.94
N ALA A 91 -19.46 -20.44 14.95
CA ALA A 91 -18.71 -21.63 14.53
C ALA A 91 -17.53 -21.24 13.63
N TYR A 92 -16.46 -22.03 13.69
CA TYR A 92 -15.23 -21.79 12.94
C TYR A 92 -15.15 -22.64 11.67
N PHE A 93 -14.56 -22.10 10.60
CA PHE A 93 -14.45 -22.75 9.29
C PHE A 93 -13.07 -22.54 8.69
N CYS A 94 -12.35 -23.62 8.35
CA CYS A 94 -11.07 -23.51 7.65
C CYS A 94 -11.27 -23.16 6.17
N THR A 95 -10.28 -22.48 5.57
CA THR A 95 -10.33 -22.07 4.16
C THR A 95 -10.54 -23.22 3.19
N THR A 96 -9.96 -24.40 3.48
CA THR A 96 -10.13 -25.61 2.67
C THR A 96 -11.59 -26.06 2.59
N CYS A 97 -12.29 -26.15 3.73
CA CYS A 97 -13.70 -26.53 3.76
C CYS A 97 -14.63 -25.48 3.14
N LEU A 98 -14.20 -24.22 3.12
CA LEU A 98 -14.91 -23.14 2.44
C LEU A 98 -14.63 -23.10 0.92
N GLY A 99 -13.66 -23.88 0.42
CA GLY A 99 -13.16 -23.73 -0.95
C GLY A 99 -12.62 -22.32 -1.23
N MET A 100 -12.11 -21.65 -0.19
CA MET A 100 -11.69 -20.26 -0.24
C MET A 100 -10.18 -20.17 -0.48
N PRO A 101 -9.72 -19.51 -1.57
CA PRO A 101 -8.30 -19.27 -1.77
C PRO A 101 -7.69 -18.39 -0.68
N ASP A 102 -6.43 -18.64 -0.37
CA ASP A 102 -5.66 -17.95 0.68
C ASP A 102 -5.67 -16.42 0.56
N ASN A 103 -5.53 -15.88 -0.65
CA ASN A 103 -5.56 -14.44 -0.88
C ASN A 103 -6.93 -13.81 -0.57
N VAL A 104 -8.02 -14.57 -0.69
CA VAL A 104 -9.37 -14.12 -0.32
C VAL A 104 -9.52 -14.09 1.20
N TYR A 105 -8.98 -15.09 1.89
CA TYR A 105 -8.91 -15.10 3.36
C TYR A 105 -8.12 -13.91 3.89
N ASP A 106 -6.90 -13.72 3.40
CA ASP A 106 -6.02 -12.63 3.84
C ASP A 106 -6.70 -11.27 3.62
N TYR A 107 -7.43 -11.11 2.52
CA TYR A 107 -8.22 -9.90 2.28
C TYR A 107 -9.34 -9.72 3.32
N ILE A 108 -10.18 -10.73 3.56
CA ILE A 108 -11.29 -10.67 4.52
C ILE A 108 -10.79 -10.37 5.94
N SER A 109 -9.73 -11.07 6.38
CA SER A 109 -9.12 -10.91 7.70
C SER A 109 -8.49 -9.53 7.91
N ASN A 110 -7.99 -8.89 6.84
CA ASN A 110 -7.38 -7.57 6.89
C ASN A 110 -8.36 -6.39 6.71
N LEU A 111 -9.65 -6.63 6.51
CA LEU A 111 -10.65 -5.55 6.40
C LEU A 111 -10.80 -4.82 7.74
N LYS A 112 -10.18 -3.63 7.85
CA LYS A 112 -10.24 -2.75 9.04
C LYS A 112 -11.67 -2.39 9.45
N ASN A 113 -12.59 -2.35 8.49
CA ASN A 113 -14.02 -2.21 8.73
C ASN A 113 -14.65 -3.59 8.58
N ARG A 114 -14.67 -4.36 9.68
CA ARG A 114 -15.16 -5.74 9.75
C ARG A 114 -16.40 -5.93 8.89
N GLY A 115 -16.21 -6.49 7.70
CA GLY A 115 -17.32 -6.95 6.88
C GLY A 115 -17.95 -8.13 7.61
N PHE A 116 -19.28 -8.13 7.75
CA PHE A 116 -19.99 -9.21 8.40
C PHE A 116 -19.83 -10.50 7.58
N TRP A 117 -19.04 -11.45 8.07
CA TRP A 117 -18.92 -12.78 7.45
C TRP A 117 -19.86 -13.78 8.14
N CYS A 118 -20.54 -14.60 7.35
CA CYS A 118 -21.34 -15.69 7.88
C CYS A 118 -21.29 -16.92 6.99
N CYS A 119 -21.37 -18.09 7.61
CA CYS A 119 -21.37 -19.37 6.91
C CYS A 119 -22.63 -19.54 6.04
N GLU A 120 -22.59 -20.53 5.16
CA GLU A 120 -23.65 -20.79 4.18
C GLU A 120 -25.00 -21.10 4.84
N THR A 121 -25.00 -21.77 6.00
CA THR A 121 -26.22 -22.08 6.76
C THR A 121 -26.82 -20.85 7.45
N CYS A 122 -25.98 -19.90 7.88
CA CYS A 122 -26.43 -18.64 8.51
C CYS A 122 -26.81 -17.55 7.50
N CYS A 123 -26.26 -17.61 6.28
CA CYS A 123 -26.51 -16.65 5.20
C CYS A 123 -28.02 -16.35 4.98
N PRO A 124 -28.92 -17.35 4.90
CA PRO A 124 -30.35 -17.12 4.75
C PRO A 124 -30.96 -16.26 5.87
N ASN A 125 -30.64 -16.57 7.13
CA ASN A 125 -31.18 -15.88 8.31
C ASN A 125 -30.66 -14.44 8.41
N VAL A 126 -29.36 -14.24 8.17
CA VAL A 126 -28.73 -12.91 8.15
C VAL A 126 -29.34 -12.05 7.03
N ARG A 127 -29.53 -12.63 5.84
CA ARG A 127 -30.21 -11.96 4.72
C ARG A 127 -31.66 -11.61 5.07
N ALA A 128 -32.38 -12.47 5.79
CA ALA A 128 -33.74 -12.20 6.25
C ALA A 128 -33.80 -11.06 7.28
N ALA A 129 -32.88 -11.03 8.25
CA ALA A 129 -32.78 -9.97 9.25
C ALA A 129 -32.45 -8.60 8.63
N ILE A 130 -31.53 -8.56 7.66
CA ILE A 130 -31.21 -7.31 6.92
C ILE A 130 -32.43 -6.81 6.13
N LYS A 131 -33.25 -7.73 5.60
CA LYS A 131 -34.48 -7.40 4.88
C LYS A 131 -35.58 -6.88 5.80
N SER A 132 -35.72 -7.43 7.01
CA SER A 132 -36.76 -7.01 7.97
C SER A 132 -36.45 -5.67 8.64
N GLY A 133 -35.17 -5.34 8.88
CA GLY A 133 -34.74 -4.07 9.49
C GLY A 133 -34.97 -2.81 8.65
N LYS A 134 -35.40 -2.93 7.38
CA LYS A 134 -35.66 -1.80 6.47
C LYS A 134 -37.13 -1.36 6.43
N LYS A 135 -37.99 -1.89 7.32
CA LYS A 135 -39.46 -1.67 7.36
C LYS A 135 -39.95 -0.62 8.37
N GLY A 136 -39.18 0.43 8.63
CA GLY A 136 -39.70 1.68 9.22
C GLY A 136 -38.90 2.84 8.61
N THR A 137 -39.45 3.84 7.94
CA THR A 137 -40.77 4.49 7.94
C THR A 137 -41.07 4.92 6.49
N LYS A 138 -42.15 4.44 5.86
CA LYS A 138 -42.56 4.90 4.51
C LYS A 138 -43.70 5.92 4.61
N GLY A 139 -43.38 7.18 4.36
CA GLY A 139 -44.32 8.16 3.85
C GLY A 139 -44.74 7.82 2.41
N LYS A 140 -46.02 8.04 2.08
CA LYS A 140 -46.61 7.82 0.75
C LYS A 140 -46.08 8.85 -0.25
N GLY A 141 -45.42 8.39 -1.32
CA GLY A 141 -45.08 9.20 -2.49
C GLY A 141 -45.28 8.37 -3.76
N ASN A 142 -46.16 8.85 -4.65
CA ASN A 142 -46.63 8.15 -5.85
C ASN A 142 -45.81 8.65 -7.05
N GLY A 143 -44.79 7.88 -7.48
CA GLY A 143 -43.96 8.20 -8.64
C GLY A 143 -43.64 6.94 -9.43
N LYS A 144 -44.18 6.81 -10.64
CA LYS A 144 -44.03 5.65 -11.52
C LYS A 144 -43.01 5.93 -12.63
N GLY A 145 -42.16 4.94 -12.92
CA GLY A 145 -42.00 4.46 -14.30
C GLY A 145 -40.61 4.50 -14.93
N LYS A 146 -39.75 5.48 -14.64
CA LYS A 146 -38.47 5.61 -15.36
C LYS A 146 -37.31 4.79 -14.77
N GLU A 147 -37.23 4.67 -13.44
CA GLU A 147 -36.11 3.96 -12.79
C GLU A 147 -36.07 2.46 -13.09
N ALA A 148 -37.23 1.82 -13.33
CA ALA A 148 -37.26 0.38 -13.59
C ALA A 148 -36.63 0.00 -14.95
N GLN A 149 -36.73 0.88 -15.95
CA GLN A 149 -36.18 0.65 -17.28
C GLN A 149 -34.65 0.84 -17.30
N GLU A 150 -34.15 1.83 -16.57
CA GLU A 150 -32.72 2.10 -16.40
C GLU A 150 -32.01 0.98 -15.62
N VAL A 151 -32.66 0.42 -14.61
CA VAL A 151 -32.15 -0.76 -13.89
C VAL A 151 -32.09 -2.00 -14.80
N GLN A 152 -33.02 -2.15 -15.74
CA GLN A 152 -33.03 -3.30 -16.64
C GLN A 152 -31.94 -3.20 -17.72
N GLU A 153 -31.67 -2.00 -18.21
CA GLU A 153 -30.61 -1.73 -19.18
C GLU A 153 -29.21 -1.93 -18.57
N THR A 154 -29.00 -1.42 -17.35
CA THR A 154 -27.75 -1.65 -16.60
C THR A 154 -27.49 -3.13 -16.29
N VAL A 155 -28.54 -3.92 -16.00
CA VAL A 155 -28.39 -5.38 -15.82
C VAL A 155 -28.01 -6.07 -17.14
N ARG A 156 -28.55 -5.63 -18.28
CA ARG A 156 -28.20 -6.18 -19.60
C ARG A 156 -26.76 -5.89 -19.97
N GLU A 157 -26.30 -4.66 -19.77
CA GLU A 157 -24.89 -4.28 -19.98
C GLU A 157 -23.94 -5.04 -19.06
N MET A 158 -24.34 -5.23 -17.79
CA MET A 158 -23.56 -6.01 -16.83
C MET A 158 -23.39 -7.47 -17.25
N LYS A 159 -24.44 -8.08 -17.81
CA LYS A 159 -24.40 -9.45 -18.33
C LYS A 159 -23.44 -9.57 -19.51
N LYS A 160 -23.56 -8.66 -20.49
CA LYS A 160 -22.66 -8.60 -21.65
C LYS A 160 -21.20 -8.43 -21.24
N PHE A 161 -20.93 -7.59 -20.22
CA PHE A 161 -19.59 -7.43 -19.69
C PHE A 161 -19.03 -8.70 -19.02
N MET A 162 -19.86 -9.48 -18.31
CA MET A 162 -19.39 -10.74 -17.71
C MET A 162 -19.04 -11.78 -18.79
N GLU A 163 -19.85 -11.88 -19.85
CA GLU A 163 -19.58 -12.74 -21.01
C GLU A 163 -18.26 -12.34 -21.72
N ASP A 164 -18.03 -11.04 -21.93
CA ASP A 164 -16.76 -10.52 -22.49
C ASP A 164 -15.57 -10.79 -21.57
N PHE A 165 -15.77 -10.72 -20.25
CA PHE A 165 -14.73 -10.97 -19.25
C PHE A 165 -14.35 -12.44 -19.19
N GLU A 166 -15.33 -13.35 -19.16
CA GLU A 166 -15.12 -14.80 -19.22
C GLU A 166 -14.33 -15.16 -20.49
N THR A 167 -14.73 -14.60 -21.64
CA THR A 167 -14.04 -14.83 -22.91
C THR A 167 -12.57 -14.36 -22.87
N LYS A 168 -12.31 -13.18 -22.30
CA LYS A 168 -10.93 -12.67 -22.15
C LYS A 168 -10.09 -13.48 -21.15
N MET A 169 -10.71 -13.99 -20.09
CA MET A 169 -10.02 -14.81 -19.10
C MET A 169 -9.64 -16.17 -19.69
N VAL A 170 -10.56 -16.81 -20.42
CA VAL A 170 -10.30 -18.05 -21.17
C VAL A 170 -9.15 -17.84 -22.16
N ALA A 171 -9.18 -16.78 -22.97
CA ALA A 171 -8.10 -16.48 -23.92
C ALA A 171 -6.73 -16.27 -23.23
N LYS A 172 -6.70 -15.64 -22.05
CA LYS A 172 -5.46 -15.49 -21.27
C LYS A 172 -4.94 -16.82 -20.71
N ILE A 173 -5.85 -17.69 -20.27
CA ILE A 173 -5.49 -19.03 -19.79
C ILE A 173 -4.94 -19.86 -20.95
N GLU A 174 -5.62 -19.86 -22.10
CA GLU A 174 -5.15 -20.54 -23.32
C GLU A 174 -3.75 -20.05 -23.73
N PHE A 175 -3.53 -18.73 -23.76
CA PHE A 175 -2.22 -18.16 -24.06
C PHE A 175 -1.14 -18.58 -23.05
N ALA A 176 -1.45 -18.61 -21.75
CA ALA A 176 -0.52 -19.03 -20.72
C ALA A 176 -0.17 -20.53 -20.84
N VAL A 177 -1.15 -21.36 -21.17
CA VAL A 177 -0.98 -22.80 -21.42
C VAL A 177 -0.11 -23.03 -22.66
N GLU A 178 -0.39 -22.34 -23.77
CA GLU A 178 0.41 -22.46 -25.00
C GLU A 178 1.86 -22.00 -24.79
N LYS A 179 2.06 -20.92 -24.03
CA LYS A 179 3.39 -20.47 -23.63
C LYS A 179 4.12 -21.51 -22.77
N ALA A 180 3.44 -22.15 -21.81
CA ALA A 180 4.03 -23.18 -20.98
C ALA A 180 4.39 -24.44 -21.79
N ILE A 181 3.55 -24.85 -22.73
CA ILE A 181 3.81 -25.99 -23.63
C ILE A 181 5.04 -25.69 -24.50
N THR A 182 5.12 -24.50 -25.09
CA THR A 182 6.24 -24.12 -25.96
C THR A 182 7.56 -23.98 -25.19
N GLU A 183 7.55 -23.41 -23.98
CA GLU A 183 8.73 -23.34 -23.12
C GLU A 183 9.19 -24.71 -22.61
N THR A 184 8.26 -25.61 -22.29
CA THR A 184 8.57 -26.98 -21.84
C THR A 184 9.08 -27.84 -23.00
N GLY A 185 8.45 -27.75 -24.18
CA GLY A 185 8.92 -28.44 -25.38
C GLY A 185 10.31 -27.98 -25.84
N ARG A 186 10.65 -26.69 -25.66
CA ARG A 186 12.00 -26.18 -25.94
C ARG A 186 13.08 -26.75 -25.02
N LYS A 187 12.73 -27.11 -23.78
CA LYS A 187 13.66 -27.72 -22.83
C LYS A 187 13.91 -29.20 -23.11
N GLN A 188 12.90 -29.93 -23.61
CA GLN A 188 13.06 -31.34 -24.00
C GLN A 188 13.88 -31.55 -25.28
N ILE A 189 13.96 -30.57 -26.18
CA ILE A 189 14.78 -30.69 -27.42
C ILE A 189 16.28 -30.45 -27.14
N LEU A 190 16.66 -29.94 -25.97
CA LEU A 190 18.04 -29.59 -25.61
C LEU A 190 18.61 -30.39 -24.41
N GLY A 191 17.85 -31.35 -23.86
CA GLY A 191 18.27 -32.13 -22.70
C GLY A 191 18.01 -33.61 -22.90
N GLU A 192 19.06 -34.40 -22.73
CA GLU A 192 19.10 -35.86 -22.71
C GLU A 192 17.93 -36.47 -21.93
N GLY A 193 17.42 -37.58 -22.45
CA GLY A 193 16.19 -38.21 -22.00
C GLY A 193 16.20 -38.64 -20.54
N VAL A 194 14.99 -38.73 -19.98
CA VAL A 194 14.52 -39.73 -19.01
C VAL A 194 13.09 -39.33 -18.56
N LEU A 195 12.18 -40.30 -18.69
CA LEU A 195 10.84 -40.47 -18.07
C LEU A 195 9.66 -39.63 -18.59
N GLU A 196 9.01 -40.19 -19.61
CA GLU A 196 7.57 -40.02 -19.88
C GLU A 196 6.77 -40.89 -18.90
N ASP A 197 6.01 -40.30 -17.97
CA ASP A 197 4.80 -40.97 -17.40
C ASP A 197 3.81 -40.09 -16.59
N GLU A 198 3.96 -38.76 -16.47
CA GLU A 198 3.10 -37.96 -15.57
C GLU A 198 2.12 -36.95 -16.21
N CYS A 199 1.95 -36.91 -17.53
CA CYS A 199 1.09 -35.89 -18.18
C CYS A 199 -0.34 -36.32 -18.57
N ILE A 200 -0.78 -37.55 -18.31
CA ILE A 200 -2.10 -38.02 -18.77
C ILE A 200 -3.25 -37.69 -17.76
N THR A 201 -2.96 -37.28 -16.53
CA THR A 201 -3.96 -37.24 -15.45
C THR A 201 -4.85 -35.98 -15.41
N MET A 202 -4.52 -34.90 -16.13
CA MET A 202 -5.29 -33.64 -16.05
C MET A 202 -6.42 -33.49 -17.08
N ALA A 203 -6.50 -34.35 -18.10
CA ALA A 203 -7.48 -34.21 -19.18
C ALA A 203 -8.89 -34.80 -18.86
N ASN A 204 -9.03 -35.63 -17.82
CA ASN A 204 -10.27 -36.37 -17.56
C ASN A 204 -11.25 -35.71 -16.57
N VAL A 205 -10.92 -34.56 -15.99
CA VAL A 205 -11.77 -33.90 -14.96
C VAL A 205 -12.81 -32.94 -15.57
N VAL A 206 -12.75 -32.65 -16.88
CA VAL A 206 -13.60 -31.61 -17.52
C VAL A 206 -14.82 -32.17 -18.28
N ALA A 207 -14.94 -33.49 -18.49
CA ALA A 207 -15.95 -34.05 -19.40
C ALA A 207 -17.29 -34.49 -18.76
N GLY A 208 -17.53 -34.21 -17.48
CA GLY A 208 -18.56 -34.94 -16.71
C GLY A 208 -19.60 -34.11 -15.97
N VAL A 209 -20.19 -33.04 -16.53
CA VAL A 209 -21.40 -32.43 -15.92
C VAL A 209 -22.43 -32.06 -16.99
N SER A 210 -23.49 -32.87 -17.05
CA SER A 210 -24.67 -32.69 -17.90
C SER A 210 -25.69 -31.78 -17.21
N PRO A 211 -26.28 -30.76 -17.88
CA PRO A 211 -27.32 -29.93 -17.28
C PRO A 211 -28.71 -30.49 -17.61
N GLN A 212 -29.52 -30.78 -16.57
CA GLN A 212 -30.97 -30.92 -16.72
C GLN A 212 -31.69 -29.69 -16.19
N SER A 213 -32.54 -29.16 -17.06
CA SER A 213 -33.48 -28.06 -16.86
C SER A 213 -34.48 -28.30 -15.73
N ALA A 214 -34.80 -27.23 -15.00
CA ALA A 214 -36.10 -27.08 -14.36
C ALA A 214 -36.55 -25.61 -14.39
N ALA A 215 -37.75 -25.40 -14.92
CA ALA A 215 -38.45 -24.12 -14.95
C ALA A 215 -39.05 -23.78 -13.58
N GLY A 216 -39.03 -22.50 -13.19
CA GLY A 216 -39.64 -22.03 -11.94
C GLY A 216 -39.60 -20.50 -11.77
N PRO A 217 -40.43 -19.92 -10.88
CA PRO A 217 -41.27 -18.77 -11.19
C PRO A 217 -40.69 -17.38 -10.88
N SER A 218 -41.25 -16.40 -11.57
CA SER A 218 -40.99 -14.95 -11.51
C SER A 218 -41.23 -14.34 -10.12
N VAL A 219 -40.16 -13.83 -9.49
CA VAL A 219 -40.20 -13.13 -8.19
C VAL A 219 -39.47 -11.78 -8.30
N LYS A 220 -40.16 -10.72 -7.86
CA LYS A 220 -39.75 -9.31 -7.97
C LYS A 220 -38.62 -8.94 -6.98
N GLU A 221 -37.59 -8.25 -7.49
CA GLU A 221 -36.31 -7.92 -6.84
C GLU A 221 -36.40 -6.86 -5.71
N PRO A 222 -35.64 -7.03 -4.60
CA PRO A 222 -35.47 -5.99 -3.57
C PRO A 222 -34.10 -5.26 -3.64
N PRO A 223 -33.97 -4.09 -2.99
CA PRO A 223 -32.92 -3.10 -3.27
C PRO A 223 -31.56 -3.40 -2.60
N LYS A 224 -30.52 -3.35 -3.45
CA LYS A 224 -29.09 -3.60 -3.20
C LYS A 224 -28.51 -2.62 -2.14
N LYS A 225 -27.78 -3.13 -1.14
CA LYS A 225 -26.82 -2.33 -0.35
C LYS A 225 -25.42 -2.58 -0.93
N ASN A 226 -24.63 -1.50 -1.03
CA ASN A 226 -23.31 -1.43 -1.70
C ASN A 226 -22.28 -2.39 -1.07
N ILE A 227 -22.29 -3.64 -1.50
CA ILE A 227 -21.07 -4.46 -1.50
C ILE A 227 -20.21 -3.86 -2.62
N PRO A 228 -18.94 -3.46 -2.37
CA PRO A 228 -18.03 -3.11 -3.44
C PRO A 228 -18.04 -4.27 -4.43
N SER A 229 -18.56 -4.02 -5.63
CA SER A 229 -18.64 -5.04 -6.65
C SER A 229 -17.24 -5.63 -6.84
N MET A 230 -17.11 -6.93 -7.12
CA MET A 230 -15.80 -7.50 -7.51
C MET A 230 -15.12 -6.67 -8.62
N LYS A 231 -15.92 -5.98 -9.44
CA LYS A 231 -15.46 -4.99 -10.42
C LYS A 231 -14.66 -3.84 -9.80
N ASN A 232 -15.10 -3.28 -8.67
CA ASN A 232 -14.40 -2.20 -7.98
C ASN A 232 -13.07 -2.69 -7.41
N ILE A 233 -13.05 -3.90 -6.86
CA ILE A 233 -11.84 -4.51 -6.27
C ILE A 233 -10.81 -4.78 -7.38
N LEU A 234 -11.21 -5.39 -8.48
CA LEU A 234 -10.33 -5.64 -9.63
C LEU A 234 -9.81 -4.32 -10.22
N HIS A 235 -10.66 -3.31 -10.32
CA HIS A 235 -10.27 -1.99 -10.81
C HIS A 235 -9.29 -1.29 -9.87
N GLU A 236 -9.49 -1.34 -8.55
CA GLU A 236 -8.55 -0.82 -7.55
C GLU A 236 -7.20 -1.53 -7.63
N ALA A 237 -7.19 -2.87 -7.76
CA ALA A 237 -5.96 -3.65 -7.91
C ALA A 237 -5.19 -3.27 -9.19
N MET A 238 -5.90 -3.10 -10.32
CA MET A 238 -5.29 -2.64 -11.58
C MET A 238 -4.73 -1.23 -11.45
N GLN A 239 -5.45 -0.32 -10.81
CA GLN A 239 -4.97 1.05 -10.56
C GLN A 239 -3.73 1.08 -9.67
N GLU A 240 -3.66 0.23 -8.64
CA GLU A 240 -2.47 0.16 -7.79
C GLU A 240 -1.26 -0.40 -8.57
N GLN A 241 -1.48 -1.40 -9.42
CA GLN A 241 -0.43 -1.92 -10.30
C GLN A 241 0.10 -0.85 -11.27
N GLU A 242 -0.77 -0.03 -11.84
CA GLU A 242 -0.37 1.11 -12.68
C GLU A 242 0.40 2.17 -11.89
N LYS A 243 -0.05 2.50 -10.68
CA LYS A 243 0.67 3.43 -9.79
C LYS A 243 2.05 2.88 -9.43
N ASP A 244 2.17 1.59 -9.16
CA ASP A 244 3.45 0.94 -8.90
C ASP A 244 4.37 0.96 -10.12
N ALA A 245 3.84 0.74 -11.33
CA ALA A 245 4.61 0.93 -12.56
C ALA A 245 5.06 2.38 -12.75
N MET A 246 4.25 3.37 -12.37
CA MET A 246 4.67 4.79 -12.35
C MET A 246 5.71 5.08 -11.27
N ARG A 247 5.59 4.48 -10.08
CA ARG A 247 6.55 4.61 -8.97
C ARG A 247 7.94 4.11 -9.32
N LYS A 248 8.04 2.99 -10.04
CA LYS A 248 9.32 2.43 -10.54
C LYS A 248 10.10 3.39 -11.45
N ARG A 249 9.41 4.35 -12.08
CA ARG A 249 10.01 5.39 -12.92
C ARG A 249 10.37 6.67 -12.15
N ASN A 250 10.20 6.68 -10.83
CA ASN A 250 10.43 7.86 -10.01
C ASN A 250 11.61 7.69 -9.05
N VAL A 251 12.23 8.82 -8.74
CA VAL A 251 13.34 8.94 -7.78
C VAL A 251 13.01 10.04 -6.79
N ILE A 252 13.28 9.81 -5.51
CA ILE A 252 13.10 10.80 -4.44
C ILE A 252 14.47 11.26 -3.94
N ILE A 253 14.68 12.57 -3.93
CA ILE A 253 15.90 13.23 -3.45
C ILE A 253 15.57 13.99 -2.17
N HIS A 254 16.25 13.62 -1.08
CA HIS A 254 16.16 14.26 0.22
C HIS A 254 17.36 15.15 0.50
N GLY A 255 17.16 16.20 1.29
CA GLY A 255 18.24 17.08 1.75
C GLY A 255 18.69 18.11 0.72
N LEU A 256 18.00 18.21 -0.42
CA LEU A 256 18.29 19.22 -1.43
C LEU A 256 17.79 20.60 -0.94
N PRO A 257 18.64 21.63 -0.86
CA PRO A 257 18.24 22.96 -0.41
C PRO A 257 17.02 23.50 -1.17
N GLU A 258 16.18 24.25 -0.48
CA GLU A 258 14.94 24.84 -1.01
C GLU A 258 14.82 26.28 -0.56
N LYS A 259 14.68 27.23 -1.50
CA LYS A 259 14.37 28.61 -1.13
C LYS A 259 12.94 28.74 -0.63
N LYS A 260 12.79 29.60 0.39
CA LYS A 260 11.51 30.00 0.97
C LYS A 260 10.85 31.15 0.21
N THR A 261 10.98 31.21 -1.12
CA THR A 261 10.23 32.23 -1.88
C THR A 261 8.79 31.78 -2.06
N ASN A 262 7.83 32.70 -2.02
CA ASN A 262 6.42 32.38 -2.31
C ASN A 262 6.15 32.19 -3.81
N ASN A 263 7.03 32.72 -4.66
CA ASN A 263 6.91 32.64 -6.11
C ASN A 263 7.14 31.20 -6.61
N ARG A 264 6.10 30.62 -7.23
CA ARG A 264 6.14 29.25 -7.76
C ARG A 264 7.15 29.07 -8.88
N GLU A 265 7.32 30.06 -9.76
CA GLU A 265 8.20 29.96 -10.92
C GLU A 265 9.67 30.01 -10.53
N GLU A 266 10.03 30.89 -9.61
CA GLU A 266 11.39 30.97 -9.06
C GLU A 266 11.80 29.67 -8.38
N ARG A 267 10.92 29.09 -7.56
CA ARG A 267 11.16 27.77 -6.94
C ARG A 267 11.33 26.69 -8.00
N LYS A 268 10.53 26.71 -9.06
CA LYS A 268 10.65 25.73 -10.15
C LYS A 268 12.01 25.86 -10.83
N LYS A 269 12.41 27.08 -11.20
CA LYS A 269 13.70 27.36 -11.85
C LYS A 269 14.90 26.98 -10.99
N GLU A 270 14.84 27.22 -9.68
CA GLU A 270 15.90 26.77 -8.77
C GLU A 270 15.99 25.24 -8.71
N ASN A 271 14.86 24.55 -8.64
CA ASN A 271 14.86 23.09 -8.68
C ASN A 271 15.41 22.57 -10.02
N GLU A 272 15.12 23.22 -11.15
CA GLU A 272 15.73 22.90 -12.45
C GLU A 272 17.26 23.04 -12.39
N GLN A 273 17.78 24.16 -11.86
CA GLN A 273 19.22 24.36 -11.68
C GLN A 273 19.86 23.30 -10.78
N HIS A 274 19.18 22.90 -9.70
CA HIS A 274 19.68 21.84 -8.83
C HIS A 274 19.72 20.48 -9.54
N ILE A 275 18.69 20.17 -10.32
CA ILE A 275 18.61 18.96 -11.13
C ILE A 275 19.73 18.93 -12.17
N GLU A 276 19.99 20.05 -12.86
CA GLU A 276 21.09 20.19 -13.83
C GLU A 276 22.44 19.93 -13.15
N ARG A 277 22.73 20.57 -12.02
CA ARG A 277 23.97 20.34 -11.26
C ARG A 277 24.13 18.88 -10.83
N ILE A 278 23.04 18.21 -10.44
CA ILE A 278 23.05 16.78 -10.10
C ILE A 278 23.34 15.92 -11.34
N MET A 279 22.70 16.20 -12.47
CA MET A 279 22.93 15.46 -13.73
C MET A 279 24.37 15.63 -14.23
N ASP A 280 24.91 16.84 -14.14
CA ASP A 280 26.30 17.15 -14.46
C ASP A 280 27.28 16.39 -13.54
N ALA A 281 27.04 16.40 -12.22
CA ALA A 281 27.84 15.66 -11.25
C ALA A 281 27.80 14.14 -11.46
N LEU A 282 26.70 13.62 -12.00
CA LEU A 282 26.56 12.20 -12.36
C LEU A 282 27.12 11.88 -13.76
N GLU A 283 27.48 12.90 -14.54
CA GLU A 283 27.83 12.82 -15.97
C GLU A 283 26.75 12.11 -16.78
N LEU A 284 25.49 12.50 -16.56
CA LEU A 284 24.33 11.91 -17.22
C LEU A 284 23.57 12.96 -18.03
N ASN A 285 23.19 12.60 -19.25
CA ASN A 285 22.30 13.39 -20.08
C ASN A 285 20.95 12.66 -20.23
N LEU A 286 20.14 12.71 -19.19
CA LEU A 286 18.84 12.04 -19.14
C LEU A 286 17.71 13.06 -19.19
N GLU A 287 16.76 12.86 -20.10
CA GLU A 287 15.53 13.63 -20.14
C GLU A 287 14.61 13.22 -18.97
N ILE A 288 14.19 14.22 -18.19
CA ILE A 288 13.26 14.12 -17.07
C ILE A 288 11.87 14.52 -17.57
N GLU A 289 10.88 13.67 -17.31
CA GLU A 289 9.50 13.89 -17.75
C GLU A 289 8.82 14.95 -16.88
N ASN A 290 9.01 14.88 -15.56
CA ASN A 290 8.44 15.84 -14.61
C ASN A 290 9.23 15.84 -13.30
N PHE A 291 9.12 16.92 -12.52
CA PHE A 291 9.61 16.97 -11.15
C PHE A 291 8.73 17.84 -10.26
N SER A 292 8.66 17.49 -8.98
CA SER A 292 7.88 18.24 -7.97
C SER A 292 8.39 18.00 -6.55
N ARG A 293 8.27 19.01 -5.69
CA ARG A 293 8.54 18.86 -4.25
C ARG A 293 7.34 18.18 -3.58
N LEU A 294 7.59 17.24 -2.67
CA LEU A 294 6.58 16.51 -1.93
C LEU A 294 6.22 17.21 -0.61
N GLY A 295 4.94 17.27 -0.28
CA GLY A 295 4.43 17.85 0.97
C GLY A 295 4.07 19.34 0.87
N LYS A 296 3.44 19.87 1.93
CA LYS A 296 3.06 21.28 2.03
C LYS A 296 4.29 22.15 2.21
N LEU A 297 4.27 23.39 1.70
CA LEU A 297 5.31 24.34 2.03
C LEU A 297 5.35 24.56 3.55
N PRO A 298 6.53 24.55 4.17
CA PRO A 298 6.64 24.97 5.56
C PRO A 298 6.17 26.42 5.66
N ASN A 299 5.18 26.69 6.51
CA ASN A 299 4.81 28.05 6.86
C ASN A 299 6.01 28.71 7.56
N GLU A 300 6.20 30.01 7.36
CA GLU A 300 7.28 30.75 8.02
C GLU A 300 7.21 30.66 9.56
N ASP A 301 5.99 30.48 10.08
CA ASP A 301 5.69 30.37 11.51
C ASP A 301 5.74 28.93 12.07
N ALA A 302 5.94 27.91 11.23
CA ALA A 302 6.08 26.54 11.73
C ALA A 302 7.46 26.41 12.38
N ASP A 303 7.45 26.17 13.69
CA ASP A 303 8.58 26.14 14.61
C ASP A 303 9.89 25.57 14.01
N ARG A 304 10.99 26.21 14.41
CA ARG A 304 12.40 26.00 14.05
C ARG A 304 12.92 24.55 14.04
N GLU A 305 12.13 23.55 14.43
CA GLU A 305 12.55 22.16 14.59
C GLU A 305 12.65 21.37 13.28
N HIS A 306 12.00 21.81 12.19
CA HIS A 306 12.08 21.12 10.90
C HIS A 306 12.52 22.03 9.75
N THR A 307 13.78 22.48 9.82
CA THR A 307 14.49 23.16 8.71
C THR A 307 14.79 22.25 7.51
N THR A 308 14.33 20.99 7.54
CA THR A 308 14.62 20.02 6.49
C THR A 308 13.83 20.36 5.23
N SER A 309 14.56 20.70 4.15
CA SER A 309 13.98 20.93 2.83
C SER A 309 13.11 19.76 2.37
N ARG A 310 12.02 20.06 1.67
CA ARG A 310 11.06 19.04 1.24
C ARG A 310 11.69 18.06 0.24
N PRO A 311 11.33 16.78 0.23
CA PRO A 311 11.86 15.85 -0.77
C PRO A 311 11.49 16.28 -2.18
N LEU A 312 12.41 16.17 -3.13
CA LEU A 312 12.18 16.40 -4.55
C LEU A 312 11.94 15.08 -5.25
N LYS A 313 10.78 14.92 -5.88
CA LYS A 313 10.44 13.78 -6.74
C LYS A 313 10.82 14.09 -8.18
N LEU A 314 11.60 13.22 -8.80
CA LEU A 314 11.91 13.20 -10.22
C LEU A 314 11.15 12.05 -10.89
N CYS A 315 10.53 12.31 -12.02
CA CYS A 315 9.84 11.31 -12.84
C CYS A 315 10.58 11.15 -14.17
N PHE A 316 10.94 9.92 -14.51
CA PHE A 316 11.57 9.57 -15.78
C PHE A 316 10.57 8.87 -16.71
N ASN A 317 10.84 8.90 -18.01
CA ASN A 317 9.98 8.22 -18.98
C ASN A 317 10.12 6.68 -18.95
N SER A 318 11.26 6.15 -18.45
CA SER A 318 11.58 4.72 -18.40
C SER A 318 12.29 4.32 -17.10
N GLU A 319 12.06 3.09 -16.66
CA GLU A 319 12.74 2.48 -15.50
C GLU A 319 14.25 2.34 -15.75
N ASP A 320 14.68 2.15 -17.00
CA ASP A 320 16.10 2.01 -17.32
C ASP A 320 16.87 3.31 -17.05
N LYS A 321 16.24 4.47 -17.28
CA LYS A 321 16.84 5.76 -16.92
C LYS A 321 17.00 5.90 -15.40
N VAL A 322 16.06 5.38 -14.62
CA VAL A 322 16.18 5.32 -13.15
C VAL A 322 17.35 4.43 -12.76
N LYS A 323 17.51 3.26 -13.38
CA LYS A 323 18.66 2.37 -13.14
C LYS A 323 19.99 3.04 -13.48
N MET A 324 20.07 3.75 -14.61
CA MET A 324 21.26 4.53 -14.99
C MET A 324 21.56 5.64 -13.98
N PHE A 325 20.53 6.37 -13.54
CA PHE A 325 20.66 7.42 -12.53
C PHE A 325 21.15 6.86 -11.19
N MET A 326 20.50 5.81 -10.68
CA MET A 326 20.83 5.15 -9.42
C MET A 326 22.22 4.50 -9.45
N GLY A 327 22.64 3.96 -10.60
CA GLY A 327 23.93 3.31 -10.77
C GLY A 327 25.14 4.26 -10.75
N ARG A 328 24.93 5.58 -10.91
CA ARG A 328 25.98 6.59 -10.91
C ARG A 328 26.08 7.40 -9.61
N LEU A 329 25.23 7.12 -8.62
CA LEU A 329 25.16 7.90 -7.37
C LEU A 329 26.47 7.96 -6.57
N ASN A 330 27.38 7.00 -6.78
CA ASN A 330 28.71 7.03 -6.17
C ASN A 330 29.54 8.27 -6.57
N LYS A 331 29.27 8.87 -7.73
CA LYS A 331 29.95 10.09 -8.20
C LYS A 331 29.58 11.34 -7.41
N LEU A 332 28.44 11.35 -6.73
CA LEU A 332 28.02 12.48 -5.88
C LEU A 332 29.01 12.74 -4.72
N GLY A 333 29.86 11.77 -4.37
CA GLY A 333 30.91 11.96 -3.36
C GLY A 333 31.96 13.02 -3.72
N GLU A 334 32.13 13.30 -5.02
CA GLU A 334 33.08 14.27 -5.58
C GLU A 334 32.40 15.60 -5.97
N ALA A 335 31.07 15.70 -5.82
CA ALA A 335 30.30 16.88 -6.15
C ALA A 335 30.45 18.01 -5.12
N GLU A 336 29.81 19.15 -5.41
CA GLU A 336 29.69 20.29 -4.49
C GLU A 336 29.11 19.88 -3.12
N GLU A 337 29.50 20.58 -2.04
CA GLU A 337 29.15 20.24 -0.65
C GLU A 337 27.64 20.07 -0.41
N ASP A 338 26.79 20.87 -1.07
CA ASP A 338 25.33 20.78 -0.96
C ASP A 338 24.79 19.53 -1.66
N ILE A 339 25.30 19.19 -2.84
CA ILE A 339 24.92 18.00 -3.62
C ILE A 339 25.46 16.73 -2.97
N LYS A 340 26.69 16.76 -2.44
CA LYS A 340 27.34 15.62 -1.79
C LYS A 340 26.56 15.09 -0.58
N ARG A 341 25.79 15.96 0.08
CA ARG A 341 25.01 15.63 1.29
C ARG A 341 23.60 15.12 0.98
N ILE A 342 23.15 15.12 -0.28
CA ILE A 342 21.81 14.64 -0.62
C ILE A 342 21.68 13.13 -0.42
N ARG A 343 20.46 12.67 -0.18
CA ARG A 343 20.13 11.24 -0.15
C ARG A 343 19.15 10.93 -1.25
N VAL A 344 19.44 9.91 -2.04
CA VAL A 344 18.60 9.49 -3.18
C VAL A 344 18.01 8.12 -2.87
N GLN A 345 16.70 7.97 -3.10
CA GLN A 345 15.94 6.73 -2.87
C GLN A 345 14.95 6.46 -3.99
N HIS A 346 14.57 5.20 -4.16
CA HIS A 346 13.45 4.82 -5.03
C HIS A 346 12.13 5.33 -4.43
N ASP A 347 11.14 5.66 -5.28
CA ASP A 347 9.79 6.03 -4.84
C ASP A 347 9.00 4.78 -4.45
N MET A 348 9.29 4.24 -3.27
CA MET A 348 8.68 3.01 -2.78
C MET A 348 7.21 3.23 -2.37
N ASN A 349 6.38 2.20 -2.52
CA ASN A 349 5.01 2.18 -2.01
C ASN A 349 4.98 2.01 -0.48
N LEU A 350 3.78 2.02 0.12
CA LEU A 350 3.65 1.96 1.58
C LEU A 350 4.14 0.63 2.17
N GLN A 351 3.91 -0.47 1.44
CA GLN A 351 4.26 -1.82 1.83
C GLN A 351 5.78 -2.03 1.77
N GLU A 352 6.41 -1.67 0.65
CA GLU A 352 7.86 -1.71 0.45
C GLU A 352 8.59 -0.85 1.50
N ARG A 353 8.03 0.32 1.87
CA ARG A 353 8.57 1.14 2.97
C ARG A 353 8.44 0.46 4.33
N ALA A 354 7.40 -0.32 4.58
CA ALA A 354 7.24 -1.09 5.81
C ALA A 354 8.31 -2.19 5.88
N GLU A 355 8.48 -2.97 4.81
CA GLU A 355 9.50 -4.02 4.69
C GLU A 355 10.92 -3.47 4.91
N ILE A 356 11.27 -2.35 4.27
CA ILE A 356 12.58 -1.70 4.48
C ILE A 356 12.76 -1.25 5.94
N ARG A 357 11.70 -0.75 6.60
CA ARG A 357 11.78 -0.35 8.02
C ARG A 357 12.01 -1.54 8.94
N GLU A 358 11.38 -2.67 8.65
CA GLU A 358 11.59 -3.93 9.37
C GLU A 358 13.04 -4.40 9.20
N LEU A 359 13.56 -4.44 7.97
CA LEU A 359 14.96 -4.78 7.69
C LEU A 359 15.94 -3.83 8.40
N VAL A 360 15.63 -2.53 8.47
CA VAL A 360 16.47 -1.56 9.19
C VAL A 360 16.45 -1.83 10.69
N GLN A 361 15.30 -2.21 11.24
CA GLN A 361 15.19 -2.55 12.66
C GLN A 361 15.92 -3.86 12.97
N GLU A 362 15.79 -4.86 12.12
CA GLU A 362 16.52 -6.13 12.21
C GLU A 362 18.04 -5.89 12.15
N ALA A 363 18.52 -5.08 11.20
CA ALA A 363 19.93 -4.72 11.10
C ALA A 363 20.47 -4.03 12.37
N LYS A 364 19.66 -3.17 13.01
CA LYS A 364 20.03 -2.57 14.30
C LYS A 364 20.13 -3.62 15.39
N ASN A 365 19.16 -4.53 15.48
CA ASN A 365 19.16 -5.61 16.47
C ASN A 365 20.37 -6.54 16.30
N LEU A 366 20.72 -6.89 15.06
CA LEU A 366 21.91 -7.68 14.74
C LEU A 366 23.21 -6.96 15.14
N THR A 367 23.28 -5.64 14.92
CA THR A 367 24.44 -4.83 15.34
C THR A 367 24.58 -4.74 16.86
N LEU A 368 23.47 -4.81 17.60
CA LEU A 368 23.50 -4.82 19.07
C LEU A 368 23.83 -6.20 19.64
N THR A 369 23.39 -7.27 18.98
CA THR A 369 23.50 -8.66 19.46
C THR A 369 24.86 -9.28 19.11
N GLU A 370 25.36 -9.04 17.90
CA GLU A 370 26.65 -9.57 17.48
C GLU A 370 27.79 -8.69 17.97
N SER A 371 28.67 -9.25 18.79
CA SER A 371 29.87 -8.55 19.28
C SER A 371 30.95 -8.49 18.19
N GLY A 372 31.40 -7.30 17.79
CA GLY A 372 32.64 -7.11 17.01
C GLY A 372 32.75 -5.78 16.25
N ASP A 373 33.81 -5.64 15.45
CA ASP A 373 34.19 -4.42 14.72
C ASP A 373 33.35 -4.20 13.43
N PHE A 374 32.06 -4.47 13.47
CA PHE A 374 31.19 -4.41 12.29
C PHE A 374 29.80 -3.88 12.64
N THR A 375 29.18 -3.25 11.65
CA THR A 375 27.81 -2.75 11.72
C THR A 375 27.00 -3.37 10.58
N HIS A 376 25.74 -3.70 10.88
CA HIS A 376 24.81 -4.19 9.88
C HIS A 376 24.04 -3.01 9.28
N ILE A 377 24.01 -2.92 7.95
CA ILE A 377 23.28 -1.89 7.22
C ILE A 377 22.39 -2.52 6.14
N VAL A 378 21.27 -1.88 5.84
CA VAL A 378 20.38 -2.31 4.77
C VAL A 378 20.85 -1.73 3.44
N ARG A 379 21.03 -2.59 2.43
CA ARG A 379 21.25 -2.21 1.03
C ARG A 379 20.23 -2.90 0.12
N GLY A 380 19.25 -2.13 -0.35
CA GLY A 380 18.09 -2.69 -1.04
C GLY A 380 17.28 -3.58 -0.09
N ILE A 381 16.97 -4.81 -0.52
CA ILE A 381 16.21 -5.80 0.25
C ILE A 381 17.10 -6.72 1.10
N LYS A 382 18.38 -6.39 1.29
CA LYS A 382 19.33 -7.24 2.00
C LYS A 382 20.03 -6.49 3.12
N ILE A 383 20.20 -7.17 4.25
CA ILE A 383 21.09 -6.73 5.32
C ILE A 383 22.50 -7.18 4.95
N ILE A 384 23.46 -6.26 5.02
CA ILE A 384 24.87 -6.56 4.81
C ILE A 384 25.69 -6.14 6.04
N ARG A 385 26.75 -6.89 6.30
CA ARG A 385 27.71 -6.61 7.36
C ARG A 385 28.86 -5.76 6.81
N VAL A 386 29.14 -4.64 7.45
CA VAL A 386 30.19 -3.69 7.05
C VAL A 386 31.13 -3.46 8.21
N LYS A 387 32.45 -3.46 7.94
CA LYS A 387 33.45 -3.18 8.98
C LYS A 387 33.26 -1.75 9.50
N ALA A 388 33.15 -1.61 10.82
CA ALA A 388 33.05 -0.30 11.47
C ALA A 388 34.32 0.50 11.14
N ARG A 389 34.17 1.70 10.60
CA ARG A 389 35.32 2.59 10.42
C ARG A 389 35.82 2.99 11.81
N LYS A 390 37.11 2.85 12.06
CA LYS A 390 37.76 3.29 13.32
C LYS A 390 37.75 4.82 13.52
N ASP A 391 37.05 5.57 12.67
CA ASP A 391 36.98 7.03 12.65
C ASP A 391 36.36 7.65 13.93
N GLY A 392 35.87 6.82 14.86
CA GLY A 392 35.31 7.22 16.15
C GLY A 392 36.30 7.83 17.16
N GLN A 393 37.62 7.74 16.94
CA GLN A 393 38.58 8.32 17.88
C GLN A 393 38.84 9.83 17.72
N ARG A 394 38.45 10.46 16.59
CA ARG A 394 38.71 11.91 16.39
C ARG A 394 37.57 12.86 16.76
N ARG A 395 36.36 12.37 17.05
CA ARG A 395 35.18 13.25 17.26
C ARG A 395 34.72 13.39 18.71
N ARG A 396 35.25 12.61 19.66
CA ARG A 396 34.91 12.74 21.09
C ARG A 396 35.82 13.68 21.88
N GLU A 397 37.07 13.90 21.45
CA GLU A 397 37.99 14.79 22.20
C GLU A 397 37.69 16.29 22.05
N THR A 398 36.90 16.71 21.05
CA THR A 398 36.65 18.15 20.82
C THR A 398 35.47 18.73 21.62
N GLN A 399 34.78 17.94 22.45
CA GLN A 399 33.62 18.42 23.20
C GLN A 399 33.87 18.64 24.70
N GLU A 400 35.04 18.25 25.24
CA GLU A 400 35.33 18.41 26.68
C GLU A 400 36.07 19.71 27.05
N ASP A 401 36.55 20.51 26.07
CA ASP A 401 37.39 21.68 26.37
C ASP A 401 36.64 23.04 26.36
N SER A 402 35.30 23.04 26.34
CA SER A 402 34.50 24.28 26.25
C SER A 402 33.80 24.69 27.55
N THR A 403 34.11 24.08 28.69
CA THR A 403 33.42 24.37 29.98
C THR A 403 34.39 24.79 31.08
N SER A 404 35.22 25.81 30.85
CA SER A 404 35.85 26.56 31.94
C SER A 404 36.23 27.97 31.48
N GLY A 405 35.26 28.88 31.53
CA GLY A 405 35.45 30.30 31.24
C GLY A 405 34.55 31.16 32.12
N SER A 406 34.87 31.19 33.40
CA SER A 406 34.27 32.06 34.42
C SER A 406 34.44 33.54 34.07
N ARG A 407 33.34 34.29 34.03
CA ARG A 407 33.37 35.76 34.13
C ARG A 407 32.58 36.18 35.37
N THR A 408 33.32 36.42 36.44
CA THR A 408 32.87 37.19 37.61
C THR A 408 32.76 38.66 37.19
N GLU A 409 31.54 39.19 37.10
CA GLU A 409 31.29 40.62 37.00
C GLU A 409 31.23 41.21 38.41
N THR A 410 32.17 42.11 38.70
CA THR A 410 32.20 42.95 39.89
C THR A 410 31.24 44.13 39.67
N PRO A 411 30.33 44.45 40.60
CA PRO A 411 29.51 45.66 40.49
C PRO A 411 30.31 46.88 40.96
N LEU A 412 30.38 47.91 40.12
CA LEU A 412 30.85 49.25 40.48
C LEU A 412 29.70 50.03 41.13
N GLN A 413 30.00 50.65 42.28
CA GLN A 413 29.18 51.67 42.95
C GLN A 413 29.36 53.03 42.32
#